data_AF-A0A679IP65-F1
#
_entry.id   AF-A0A679IP65-F1
#
_cell.length_a   1.000
_cell.length_b   1.000
_cell.length_c   1.000
_cell.angle_alpha   90.00
_cell.angle_beta   90.00
_cell.angle_gamma   90.00
#
_symmetry.space_group_name_H-M   'P 1'
#
loop_
_entity.id
_entity.type
_entity.pdbx_description
1 polymer ?
#
loop_
_entity_poly.entity_id
_entity_poly.type
_entity_poly.pdbx_seq_one_letter_code
_entity_poly.pdbx_strand_id
1 'polypeptide(L)'
;MINNTVWKPVKDYESLYEVSNTGKVKSLRNKKILALSITTTGYKKVELYKSKKKRSFKVHRLVATAFIENPKKLPIVNHLDGNPFNNCVENLEWCNQKRNMQHAYDIGLIPSKLHKYKKNLLDEYKNTDISLRALAKKYEVSPKSLSRLLRENNVIVRSISDSKDFYKIDKMKMVSMFDNGKGNKEIADFFNVNKGLIATYRCKYKKGVLNL
;
A
#
# COMPACT_ATOMS: atom_id res chain seq x y z
N MET A 1 14.33 -13.45 -25.75
CA MET A 1 14.67 -12.34 -26.66
C MET A 1 16.00 -11.76 -26.22
N ILE A 2 16.97 -11.63 -27.12
CA ILE A 2 18.23 -10.96 -26.81
C ILE A 2 17.88 -9.47 -26.65
N ASN A 3 17.90 -8.96 -25.42
CA ASN A 3 17.65 -7.54 -25.16
C ASN A 3 18.81 -6.73 -25.75
N ASN A 4 18.65 -6.28 -27.00
CA ASN A 4 19.61 -5.40 -27.63
C ASN A 4 19.73 -4.11 -26.82
N THR A 5 20.96 -3.77 -26.44
CA THR A 5 21.23 -2.54 -25.70
C THR A 5 21.07 -1.35 -26.65
N VAL A 6 20.07 -0.52 -26.40
CA VAL A 6 19.80 0.71 -27.15
C VAL A 6 20.48 1.87 -26.44
N TRP A 7 21.12 2.75 -27.20
CA TRP A 7 21.77 3.96 -26.70
C TRP A 7 21.03 5.20 -27.21
N LYS A 8 20.87 6.21 -26.35
CA LYS A 8 20.33 7.51 -26.71
C LYS A 8 21.19 8.64 -26.16
N PRO A 9 21.23 9.82 -26.83
CA PRO A 9 21.91 10.99 -26.32
C PRO A 9 21.41 11.39 -24.93
N VAL A 10 22.31 11.85 -24.07
CA VAL A 10 21.92 12.49 -22.81
C VAL A 10 21.43 13.91 -23.13
N LYS A 11 20.20 14.23 -22.72
CA LYS A 11 19.60 15.56 -22.90
C LYS A 11 20.52 16.67 -22.35
N ASP A 12 20.67 17.75 -23.11
CA ASP A 12 21.57 18.89 -22.87
C ASP A 12 23.07 18.55 -22.94
N TYR A 13 23.42 17.31 -23.30
CA TYR A 13 24.78 16.79 -23.45
C TYR A 13 24.92 15.99 -24.75
N GLU A 14 24.10 16.34 -25.76
CA GLU A 14 24.10 15.75 -27.09
C GLU A 14 25.52 15.81 -27.68
N SER A 15 25.92 14.80 -28.45
CA SER A 15 27.28 14.58 -28.99
C SER A 15 28.41 14.33 -27.98
N LEU A 16 28.19 14.51 -26.68
CA LEU A 16 29.22 14.29 -25.65
C LEU A 16 29.05 12.95 -24.95
N TYR A 17 27.81 12.56 -24.66
CA TYR A 17 27.47 11.37 -23.88
C TYR A 17 26.20 10.68 -24.37
N GLU A 18 26.14 9.37 -24.16
CA GLU A 18 24.95 8.56 -24.37
C GLU A 18 24.65 7.71 -23.14
N VAL A 19 23.38 7.41 -22.92
CA VAL A 19 22.88 6.51 -21.89
C VAL A 19 22.17 5.32 -22.55
N SER A 20 22.39 4.12 -22.02
CA SER A 20 21.72 2.92 -22.50
C SER A 20 20.40 2.66 -21.78
N ASN A 21 19.50 1.90 -22.41
CA ASN A 21 18.28 1.41 -21.78
C ASN A 21 18.55 0.49 -20.57
N THR A 22 19.78 -0.03 -20.42
CA THR A 22 20.23 -0.86 -19.29
C THR A 22 20.93 -0.07 -18.17
N GLY A 23 21.01 1.27 -18.29
CA GLY A 23 21.60 2.13 -17.26
C GLY A 23 23.12 2.24 -17.30
N LYS A 24 23.76 1.96 -18.44
CA LYS A 24 25.17 2.30 -18.69
C LYS A 24 25.26 3.71 -19.27
N VAL A 25 26.34 4.43 -18.99
CA VAL A 25 26.62 5.76 -19.56
C VAL A 25 27.97 5.72 -20.23
N LYS A 26 28.11 6.23 -21.45
CA LYS A 26 29.38 6.27 -22.17
C LYS A 26 29.71 7.69 -22.64
N SER A 27 31.00 7.99 -22.69
CA SER A 27 31.53 9.21 -23.30
C SER A 27 31.79 8.96 -24.78
N LEU A 28 31.28 9.85 -25.63
CA LEU A 28 31.50 9.79 -27.08
C LEU A 28 32.90 10.29 -27.46
N ARG A 29 33.43 11.29 -26.74
CA ARG A 29 34.81 11.78 -26.92
C ARG A 29 35.84 10.68 -26.68
N ASN A 30 35.72 9.98 -25.55
CA ASN A 30 36.70 8.98 -25.12
C ASN A 30 36.32 7.55 -25.51
N LYS A 31 35.18 7.37 -26.20
CA LYS A 31 34.61 6.08 -26.63
C LYS A 31 34.58 5.00 -25.52
N LYS A 32 34.36 5.40 -24.27
CA LYS A 32 34.41 4.51 -23.09
C LYS A 32 33.15 4.58 -22.25
N ILE A 33 32.79 3.45 -21.66
CA ILE A 33 31.77 3.37 -20.61
C ILE A 33 32.34 4.03 -19.35
N LEU A 34 31.55 4.90 -18.73
CA LEU A 34 31.94 5.62 -17.52
C LEU A 34 31.70 4.77 -16.29
N ALA A 35 32.62 4.86 -15.34
CA ALA A 35 32.41 4.29 -14.02
C ALA A 35 31.28 5.04 -13.29
N LEU A 36 30.39 4.26 -12.66
CA LEU A 36 29.30 4.79 -11.86
C LEU A 36 29.72 4.75 -10.39
N SER A 37 29.36 5.79 -9.64
CA SER A 37 29.53 5.84 -8.18
C SER A 37 28.17 5.83 -7.50
N ILE A 38 28.14 5.58 -6.18
CA ILE A 38 26.91 5.51 -5.40
C ILE A 38 26.74 6.82 -4.62
N THR A 39 25.52 7.36 -4.55
CA THR A 39 25.21 8.50 -3.68
C THR A 39 25.12 8.05 -2.23
N THR A 40 25.21 8.99 -1.28
CA THR A 40 24.90 8.72 0.15
C THR A 40 23.48 8.21 0.36
N THR A 41 22.59 8.46 -0.59
CA THR A 41 21.20 7.99 -0.63
C THR A 41 20.99 6.68 -1.38
N GLY A 42 22.06 5.98 -1.79
CA GLY A 42 21.99 4.64 -2.38
C GLY A 42 21.71 4.55 -3.87
N TYR A 43 21.80 5.65 -4.63
CA TYR A 43 21.54 5.65 -6.08
C TYR A 43 22.85 5.65 -6.89
N LYS A 44 22.86 4.95 -8.04
CA LYS A 44 23.95 5.10 -9.01
C LYS A 44 23.94 6.51 -9.60
N LYS A 45 25.11 7.15 -9.62
CA LYS A 45 25.36 8.46 -10.22
C LYS A 45 26.58 8.43 -11.15
N VAL A 46 26.63 9.41 -12.04
CA VAL A 46 27.75 9.68 -12.94
C VAL A 46 28.04 11.17 -12.97
N GLU A 47 29.30 11.54 -13.15
CA GLU A 47 29.72 12.93 -13.33
C GLU A 47 29.96 13.20 -14.82
N LEU A 48 29.26 14.20 -15.38
CA LEU A 48 29.38 14.60 -16.77
C LEU A 48 29.97 16.01 -16.87
N TYR A 49 30.76 16.25 -17.91
CA TYR A 49 31.46 17.51 -18.14
C TYR A 49 30.94 18.18 -19.42
N LYS A 50 30.58 19.47 -19.33
CA LYS A 50 30.25 20.31 -20.49
C LYS A 50 30.84 21.69 -20.28
N SER A 51 31.56 22.20 -21.28
CA SER A 51 32.21 23.53 -21.22
C SER A 51 33.04 23.74 -19.94
N LYS A 52 33.91 22.77 -19.61
CA LYS A 52 34.76 22.74 -18.40
C LYS A 52 34.00 22.69 -17.06
N LYS A 53 32.67 22.65 -17.05
CA LYS A 53 31.84 22.52 -15.84
C LYS A 53 31.42 21.08 -15.63
N LYS A 54 31.61 20.59 -14.41
CA LYS A 54 31.22 19.25 -13.96
C LYS A 54 29.83 19.29 -13.31
N ARG A 55 28.98 18.31 -13.62
CA ARG A 55 27.68 18.12 -12.95
C ARG A 55 27.45 16.64 -12.65
N SER A 56 26.81 16.36 -11.52
CA SER A 56 26.45 15.01 -11.07
C SER A 56 25.02 14.67 -11.46
N PHE A 57 24.82 13.50 -12.05
CA PHE A 57 23.51 13.01 -12.50
C PHE A 57 23.20 11.65 -11.92
N LYS A 58 21.95 11.43 -11.51
CA LYS A 58 21.44 10.12 -11.13
C LYS A 58 21.15 9.30 -12.39
N VAL A 59 21.63 8.07 -12.45
CA VAL A 59 21.57 7.23 -13.66
C VAL A 59 20.14 6.89 -14.06
N HIS A 60 19.28 6.47 -13.13
CA HIS A 60 17.86 6.22 -13.43
C HIS A 60 17.16 7.43 -14.05
N ARG A 61 17.52 8.67 -13.65
CA ARG A 61 16.93 9.88 -14.26
C ARG A 61 17.42 10.09 -15.68
N LEU A 62 18.68 9.80 -15.98
CA LEU A 62 19.19 9.85 -17.35
C LEU A 62 18.44 8.85 -18.24
N VAL A 63 18.30 7.60 -17.77
CA VAL A 63 17.55 6.55 -18.49
C VAL A 63 16.10 6.97 -18.70
N ALA A 64 15.38 7.31 -17.63
CA ALA A 64 13.97 7.68 -17.74
C ALA A 64 13.75 8.91 -18.63
N THR A 65 14.65 9.90 -18.59
CA THR A 65 14.55 11.09 -19.45
C THR A 65 14.77 10.77 -20.93
N ALA A 66 15.64 9.81 -21.26
CA ALA A 66 15.95 9.47 -22.64
C ALA A 66 14.95 8.47 -23.25
N PHE A 67 14.36 7.58 -22.44
CA PHE A 67 13.58 6.45 -22.94
C PHE A 67 12.10 6.46 -22.57
N ILE A 68 11.68 7.22 -21.54
CA ILE A 68 10.30 7.20 -21.04
C ILE A 68 9.69 8.59 -21.20
N GLU A 69 8.63 8.68 -21.99
CA GLU A 69 7.87 9.92 -22.14
C GLU A 69 7.27 10.36 -20.80
N ASN A 70 7.26 11.66 -20.56
CA ASN A 70 6.70 12.25 -19.35
C ASN A 70 5.75 13.42 -19.68
N PRO A 71 4.65 13.16 -20.40
CA PRO A 71 3.72 14.22 -20.82
C PRO A 71 3.09 14.96 -19.63
N LYS A 72 2.92 14.26 -18.50
CA LYS A 72 2.38 14.78 -17.25
C LYS A 72 3.40 15.55 -16.40
N LYS A 73 4.66 15.69 -16.87
CA LYS A 73 5.77 16.38 -16.18
C LYS A 73 5.93 15.93 -14.71
N LEU A 74 5.78 14.64 -14.46
CA LEU A 74 5.89 14.05 -13.14
C LEU A 74 7.34 14.16 -12.63
N PRO A 75 7.55 14.52 -11.34
CA PRO A 75 8.88 14.90 -10.88
C PRO A 75 9.79 13.74 -10.49
N ILE A 76 9.23 12.55 -10.19
CA ILE A 76 9.96 11.43 -9.58
C ILE A 76 10.06 10.27 -10.56
N VAL A 77 11.22 9.60 -10.58
CA VAL A 77 11.39 8.30 -11.22
C VAL A 77 11.33 7.24 -10.12
N ASN A 78 10.41 6.30 -10.24
CA ASN A 78 10.25 5.16 -9.34
C ASN A 78 10.93 3.91 -9.94
N HIS A 79 11.46 3.06 -9.06
CA HIS A 79 11.97 1.72 -9.40
C HIS A 79 10.89 0.70 -9.06
N LEU A 80 10.37 -0.01 -10.06
CA LEU A 80 9.25 -0.94 -9.90
C LEU A 80 9.59 -2.07 -8.92
N ASP A 81 10.80 -2.61 -8.99
CA ASP A 81 11.30 -3.64 -8.07
C ASP A 81 11.79 -3.11 -6.71
N GLY A 82 11.81 -1.78 -6.50
CA GLY A 82 12.35 -1.16 -5.29
C GLY A 82 13.88 -1.19 -5.16
N ASN A 83 14.60 -1.70 -6.16
CA ASN A 83 16.06 -1.79 -6.15
C ASN A 83 16.71 -0.60 -6.89
N PRO A 84 17.37 0.35 -6.19
CA PRO A 84 17.96 1.53 -6.81
C PRO A 84 19.14 1.23 -7.75
N PHE A 85 19.67 -0.01 -7.75
CA PHE A 85 20.76 -0.44 -8.62
C PHE A 85 20.29 -0.98 -9.98
N ASN A 86 19.01 -1.39 -10.10
CA ASN A 86 18.39 -1.86 -11.33
C ASN A 86 17.86 -0.67 -12.14
N ASN A 87 18.73 -0.10 -12.99
CA ASN A 87 18.41 1.09 -13.80
C ASN A 87 17.99 0.72 -15.23
N CYS A 88 17.49 -0.50 -15.47
CA CYS A 88 16.90 -0.88 -16.75
C CYS A 88 15.62 -0.08 -16.98
N VAL A 89 15.38 0.39 -18.21
CA VAL A 89 14.23 1.23 -18.55
C VAL A 89 12.91 0.55 -18.20
N GLU A 90 12.83 -0.77 -18.36
CA GLU A 90 11.66 -1.58 -18.08
C GLU A 90 11.33 -1.62 -16.58
N ASN A 91 12.29 -1.28 -15.72
CA ASN A 91 12.13 -1.19 -14.26
C ASN A 91 11.84 0.24 -13.77
N LEU A 92 11.77 1.23 -14.66
CA LEU A 92 11.60 2.64 -14.27
C LEU A 92 10.25 3.18 -14.72
N GLU A 93 9.68 4.07 -13.92
CA GLU A 93 8.49 4.84 -14.32
C GLU A 93 8.51 6.26 -13.76
N TRP A 94 7.89 7.20 -14.47
CA TRP A 94 7.62 8.53 -13.93
C TRP A 94 6.38 8.50 -13.03
N CYS A 95 6.50 9.04 -11.82
CA CYS A 95 5.42 9.07 -10.84
C CYS A 95 5.41 10.38 -10.03
N ASN A 96 4.32 10.61 -9.28
CA ASN A 96 4.27 11.64 -8.25
C ASN A 96 4.65 11.06 -6.88
N GLN A 97 4.86 11.94 -5.90
CA GLN A 97 5.30 11.55 -4.56
C GLN A 97 4.32 10.61 -3.86
N LYS A 98 3.01 10.85 -4.00
CA LYS A 98 1.97 10.01 -3.41
C LYS A 98 2.05 8.57 -3.92
N ARG A 99 2.19 8.38 -5.23
CA ARG A 99 2.33 7.06 -5.86
C ARG A 99 3.64 6.38 -5.44
N ASN A 100 4.75 7.12 -5.42
CA ASN A 100 6.04 6.56 -4.99
C ASN A 100 6.01 6.04 -3.55
N MET A 101 5.41 6.81 -2.63
CA MET A 101 5.24 6.42 -1.23
C MET A 101 4.33 5.20 -1.07
N GLN A 102 3.21 5.17 -1.80
CA GLN A 102 2.29 4.03 -1.77
C GLN A 102 2.96 2.76 -2.32
N HIS A 103 3.65 2.86 -3.45
CA HIS A 103 4.43 1.75 -4.01
C HIS A 103 5.44 1.20 -3.01
N ALA A 104 6.26 2.08 -2.41
CA ALA A 104 7.24 1.68 -1.40
C ALA A 104 6.60 0.98 -0.18
N TYR A 105 5.39 1.38 0.22
CA TYR A 105 4.63 0.68 1.26
C TYR A 105 4.14 -0.71 0.79
N ASP A 106 3.63 -0.80 -0.43
CA ASP A 106 3.06 -2.02 -0.99
C ASP A 106 4.11 -3.12 -1.16
N ILE A 107 5.31 -2.74 -1.63
CA ILE A 107 6.46 -3.66 -1.78
C ILE A 107 7.26 -3.85 -0.48
N GLY A 108 6.83 -3.25 0.64
CA GLY A 108 7.41 -3.49 1.96
C GLY A 108 8.72 -2.77 2.27
N LEU A 109 9.10 -1.74 1.51
CA LEU A 109 10.27 -0.91 1.80
C LEU A 109 10.05 0.00 3.03
N ILE A 110 8.81 0.32 3.34
CA ILE A 110 8.45 1.14 4.51
C ILE A 110 8.11 0.21 5.68
N PRO A 111 8.93 0.14 6.74
CA PRO A 111 8.63 -0.69 7.89
C PRO A 111 7.38 -0.15 8.58
N SER A 112 6.38 -1.00 8.75
CA SER A 112 5.19 -0.68 9.51
C SER A 112 4.66 -1.91 10.23
N LYS A 113 4.06 -1.72 11.41
CA LYS A 113 3.38 -2.80 12.13
C LYS A 113 2.29 -3.43 11.27
N LEU A 114 1.60 -2.62 10.46
CA LEU A 114 0.55 -3.08 9.56
C LEU A 114 1.09 -4.04 8.49
N HIS A 115 2.25 -3.73 7.89
CA HIS A 115 2.92 -4.62 6.94
C HIS A 115 3.48 -5.86 7.64
N LYS A 116 4.16 -5.68 8.79
CA LYS A 116 4.75 -6.77 9.60
C LYS A 116 3.71 -7.83 9.99
N TYR A 117 2.54 -7.39 10.43
CA TYR A 117 1.46 -8.27 10.90
C TYR A 117 0.35 -8.46 9.86
N LYS A 118 0.60 -8.17 8.58
CA LYS A 118 -0.42 -8.18 7.51
C LYS A 118 -1.22 -9.48 7.48
N LYS A 119 -0.54 -10.62 7.49
CA LYS A 119 -1.17 -11.94 7.46
C LYS A 119 -1.99 -12.19 8.73
N ASN A 120 -1.39 -11.97 9.90
CA ASN A 120 -2.08 -12.16 11.19
C ASN A 120 -3.34 -11.29 11.31
N LEU A 121 -3.29 -10.04 10.86
CA LEU A 121 -4.43 -9.13 10.86
C LEU A 121 -5.57 -9.62 9.97
N LEU A 122 -5.25 -10.10 8.77
CA LEU A 122 -6.26 -10.64 7.84
C LEU A 122 -6.87 -11.94 8.38
N ASP A 123 -6.03 -12.88 8.82
CA ASP A 123 -6.45 -14.19 9.30
C ASP A 123 -7.27 -14.04 10.60
N GLU A 124 -6.80 -13.25 11.56
CA GLU A 124 -7.51 -13.04 12.82
C GLU A 124 -8.84 -12.31 12.61
N TYR A 125 -8.92 -11.33 11.70
CA TYR A 125 -10.19 -10.67 11.40
C TYR A 125 -11.20 -11.62 10.71
N LYS A 126 -10.73 -12.49 9.81
CA LYS A 126 -11.58 -13.43 9.08
C LYS A 126 -12.06 -14.58 9.95
N ASN A 127 -11.19 -15.11 10.79
CA ASN A 127 -11.41 -16.36 11.53
C ASN A 127 -11.90 -16.13 12.96
N THR A 128 -11.90 -14.88 13.44
CA THR A 128 -12.36 -14.52 14.77
C THR A 128 -13.31 -13.33 14.74
N ASP A 129 -13.95 -13.12 15.88
CA ASP A 129 -15.02 -12.13 16.05
C ASP A 129 -14.50 -10.84 16.65
N ILE A 130 -13.18 -10.68 16.60
CA ILE A 130 -12.53 -9.48 17.03
C ILE A 130 -13.07 -8.29 16.23
N SER A 131 -13.44 -7.24 16.95
CA SER A 131 -13.83 -5.99 16.32
C SER A 131 -12.62 -5.34 15.66
N LEU A 132 -12.85 -4.57 14.59
CA LEU A 132 -11.79 -3.82 13.92
C LEU A 132 -10.99 -2.94 14.89
N ARG A 133 -11.66 -2.33 15.88
CA ARG A 133 -11.01 -1.49 16.91
C ARG A 133 -10.19 -2.31 17.90
N ALA A 134 -10.70 -3.45 18.35
CA ALA A 134 -9.97 -4.34 19.25
C ALA A 134 -8.73 -4.92 18.57
N LEU A 135 -8.85 -5.34 17.30
CA LEU A 135 -7.75 -5.85 16.51
C LEU A 135 -6.69 -4.77 16.25
N ALA A 136 -7.14 -3.56 15.89
CA ALA A 136 -6.24 -2.43 15.71
C ALA A 136 -5.45 -2.10 16.98
N LYS A 137 -6.13 -2.12 18.15
CA LYS A 137 -5.48 -1.93 19.45
C LYS A 137 -4.49 -3.04 19.77
N LYS A 138 -4.85 -4.31 19.53
CA LYS A 138 -4.00 -5.49 19.77
C LYS A 138 -2.67 -5.42 19.03
N TYR A 139 -2.68 -4.98 17.77
CA TYR A 139 -1.48 -4.90 16.93
C TYR A 139 -0.85 -3.50 16.88
N GLU A 140 -1.37 -2.55 17.68
CA GLU A 140 -0.92 -1.16 17.73
C GLU A 140 -0.87 -0.50 16.33
N VAL A 141 -1.92 -0.74 15.54
CA VAL A 141 -2.11 -0.16 14.21
C VAL A 141 -3.29 0.79 14.18
N SER A 142 -3.29 1.73 13.23
CA SER A 142 -4.44 2.61 13.03
C SER A 142 -5.66 1.81 12.54
N PRO A 143 -6.86 1.96 13.15
CA PRO A 143 -8.09 1.34 12.67
C PRO A 143 -8.40 1.70 11.22
N LYS A 144 -8.06 2.93 10.79
CA LYS A 144 -8.27 3.38 9.42
C LYS A 144 -7.40 2.61 8.43
N SER A 145 -6.12 2.44 8.76
CA SER A 145 -5.18 1.71 7.92
C SER A 145 -5.50 0.22 7.88
N LEU A 146 -5.95 -0.36 9.00
CA LEU A 146 -6.46 -1.73 9.04
C LEU A 146 -7.73 -1.91 8.20
N SER A 147 -8.67 -0.96 8.28
CA SER A 147 -9.88 -0.98 7.45
C SER A 147 -9.57 -0.90 5.96
N ARG A 148 -8.58 -0.10 5.58
CA ARG A 148 -8.07 -0.03 4.21
C ARG A 148 -7.47 -1.37 3.78
N LEU A 149 -6.58 -1.94 4.60
CA LEU A 149 -5.95 -3.24 4.34
C LEU A 149 -7.00 -4.34 4.08
N LEU A 150 -8.05 -4.39 4.88
CA LEU A 150 -9.14 -5.37 4.71
C LEU A 150 -9.83 -5.22 3.35
N ARG A 151 -10.18 -3.99 2.96
CA ARG A 151 -10.82 -3.71 1.66
C ARG A 151 -9.92 -4.04 0.48
N GLU A 152 -8.64 -3.68 0.55
CA GLU A 152 -7.64 -4.00 -0.47
C GLU A 152 -7.45 -5.52 -0.66
N ASN A 153 -7.78 -6.33 0.35
CA ASN A 153 -7.73 -7.79 0.30
C ASN A 153 -9.13 -8.43 0.15
N ASN A 154 -10.10 -7.67 -0.37
CA ASN A 154 -11.48 -8.10 -0.61
C ASN A 154 -12.20 -8.65 0.64
N VAL A 155 -11.84 -8.16 1.83
CA VAL A 155 -12.48 -8.52 3.08
C VAL A 155 -13.51 -7.45 3.43
N ILE A 156 -14.77 -7.89 3.59
CA ILE A 156 -15.87 -7.00 3.97
C ILE A 156 -15.63 -6.53 5.40
N VAL A 157 -15.56 -5.21 5.59
CA VAL A 157 -15.44 -4.61 6.92
C VAL A 157 -16.83 -4.62 7.56
N ARG A 158 -17.01 -5.47 8.57
CA ARG A 158 -18.26 -5.63 9.35
C ARG A 158 -18.74 -4.26 9.87
N SER A 159 -20.01 -3.92 9.64
CA SER A 159 -20.60 -2.70 10.18
C SER A 159 -20.77 -2.80 11.71
N ILE A 160 -21.09 -1.68 12.36
CA ILE A 160 -21.41 -1.67 13.80
C ILE A 160 -22.59 -2.61 14.11
N SER A 161 -23.51 -2.77 13.17
CA SER A 161 -24.67 -3.67 13.24
C SER A 161 -24.25 -5.14 13.09
N ASP A 162 -23.41 -5.42 12.09
CA ASP A 162 -22.98 -6.80 11.78
C ASP A 162 -22.03 -7.33 12.85
N SER A 163 -21.24 -6.43 13.46
CA SER A 163 -20.40 -6.77 14.61
C SER A 163 -21.22 -7.01 15.89
N LYS A 164 -22.51 -6.61 15.92
CA LYS A 164 -23.46 -6.84 17.01
C LYS A 164 -24.34 -8.09 16.81
N ASP A 165 -24.56 -8.52 15.57
CA ASP A 165 -25.26 -9.78 15.23
C ASP A 165 -24.38 -11.04 15.44
N PHE A 166 -23.16 -10.88 15.97
CA PHE A 166 -22.23 -11.99 16.17
C PHE A 166 -22.44 -12.79 17.47
N TYR A 167 -23.03 -12.20 18.50
CA TYR A 167 -23.49 -13.02 19.63
C TYR A 167 -24.45 -14.04 19.03
N LYS A 168 -24.19 -15.34 19.22
CA LYS A 168 -25.00 -16.46 18.72
C LYS A 168 -26.38 -16.47 19.38
N ILE A 169 -27.07 -15.34 19.31
CA ILE A 169 -28.39 -15.08 19.81
C ILE A 169 -29.30 -15.68 18.77
N ASP A 170 -29.95 -16.78 19.14
CA ASP A 170 -31.12 -17.25 18.44
C ASP A 170 -32.18 -16.14 18.46
N LYS A 171 -32.34 -15.45 17.32
CA LYS A 171 -33.24 -14.30 17.18
C LYS A 171 -34.69 -14.70 17.36
N MET A 172 -35.08 -15.90 16.94
CA MET A 172 -36.43 -16.43 17.14
C MET A 172 -36.70 -16.64 18.63
N LYS A 173 -35.74 -17.24 19.34
CA LYS A 173 -35.83 -17.42 20.79
C LYS A 173 -35.83 -16.09 21.55
N MET A 174 -35.03 -15.13 21.12
CA MET A 174 -35.01 -13.78 21.70
C MET A 174 -36.35 -13.06 21.51
N VAL A 175 -36.95 -13.12 20.31
CA VAL A 175 -38.27 -12.53 20.05
C VAL A 175 -39.35 -13.19 20.90
N SER A 176 -39.34 -14.52 21.01
CA SER A 176 -40.24 -15.25 21.93
C SER A 176 -40.10 -14.77 23.38
N MET A 177 -38.88 -14.49 23.85
CA MET A 177 -38.68 -13.92 25.18
C MET A 177 -39.22 -12.49 25.30
N PHE A 178 -39.18 -11.67 24.24
CA PHE A 178 -39.82 -10.35 24.23
C PHE A 178 -41.35 -10.46 24.36
N ASP A 179 -41.96 -11.38 23.62
CA ASP A 179 -43.41 -11.60 23.64
C ASP A 179 -43.90 -12.13 24.99
N ASN A 180 -43.08 -12.96 25.63
CA ASN A 180 -43.31 -13.44 27.00
C ASN A 180 -43.01 -12.39 28.10
N GLY A 181 -42.81 -11.11 27.73
CA GLY A 181 -42.65 -10.01 28.68
C GLY A 181 -41.34 -9.99 29.47
N LYS A 182 -40.34 -10.79 29.09
CA LYS A 182 -39.06 -10.90 29.81
C LYS A 182 -38.31 -9.57 29.85
N GLY A 183 -37.50 -9.33 30.88
CA GLY A 183 -36.73 -8.09 31.03
C GLY A 183 -35.47 -8.05 30.14
N ASN A 184 -34.99 -6.85 29.76
CA ASN A 184 -33.74 -6.72 28.98
C ASN A 184 -32.52 -7.31 29.70
N LYS A 185 -32.49 -7.25 31.04
CA LYS A 185 -31.39 -7.81 31.84
C LYS A 185 -31.43 -9.34 31.80
N GLU A 186 -32.60 -9.92 32.04
CA GLU A 186 -32.82 -11.36 32.04
C GLU A 186 -32.47 -12.02 30.70
N ILE A 187 -32.88 -11.42 29.58
CA ILE A 187 -32.53 -11.91 28.24
C ILE A 187 -31.02 -11.75 27.97
N ALA A 188 -30.41 -10.68 28.46
CA ALA A 188 -28.98 -10.46 28.29
C ALA A 188 -28.16 -11.50 29.06
N ASP A 189 -28.57 -11.83 30.29
CA ASP A 189 -27.96 -12.88 31.10
C ASP A 189 -28.13 -14.25 30.43
N PHE A 190 -29.32 -14.53 29.87
CA PHE A 190 -29.60 -15.79 29.15
C PHE A 190 -28.69 -16.03 27.95
N PHE A 191 -28.48 -15.00 27.12
CA PHE A 191 -27.58 -15.10 25.96
C PHE A 191 -26.11 -14.80 26.28
N ASN A 192 -25.79 -14.50 27.54
CA ASN A 192 -24.47 -14.03 27.97
C ASN A 192 -23.96 -12.84 27.15
N VAL A 193 -24.80 -11.81 27.02
CA VAL A 193 -24.53 -10.61 26.21
C VAL A 193 -24.74 -9.32 27.00
N ASN A 194 -24.34 -8.20 26.40
CA ASN A 194 -24.55 -6.90 27.01
C ASN A 194 -26.05 -6.49 26.98
N LYS A 195 -26.59 -6.00 28.10
CA LYS A 195 -27.98 -5.49 28.20
C LYS A 195 -28.34 -4.42 27.14
N GLY A 196 -27.39 -3.56 26.77
CA GLY A 196 -27.57 -2.54 25.74
C GLY A 196 -27.80 -3.11 24.34
N LEU A 197 -27.26 -4.31 24.06
CA LEU A 197 -27.53 -5.04 22.83
C LEU A 197 -28.99 -5.50 22.76
N ILE A 198 -29.48 -6.13 23.82
CA ILE A 198 -30.88 -6.57 23.92
C ILE A 198 -31.83 -5.37 23.83
N ALA A 199 -31.49 -4.24 24.46
CA ALA A 199 -32.26 -3.00 24.34
C ALA A 199 -32.34 -2.49 22.89
N THR A 200 -31.24 -2.62 22.12
CA THR A 200 -31.19 -2.27 20.71
C THR A 200 -32.12 -3.19 19.89
N TYR A 201 -32.06 -4.51 20.10
CA TYR A 201 -32.94 -5.47 19.42
C TYR A 201 -34.41 -5.26 19.76
N ARG A 202 -34.74 -5.02 21.04
CA ARG A 202 -36.12 -4.73 21.46
C ARG A 202 -36.67 -3.47 20.79
N CYS A 203 -35.84 -2.43 20.60
CA CYS A 203 -36.24 -1.23 19.87
C CYS A 203 -36.55 -1.53 18.39
N LYS A 204 -35.73 -2.35 17.73
CA LYS A 204 -35.98 -2.79 16.34
C LYS A 204 -37.24 -3.66 16.23
N TYR A 205 -37.46 -4.57 17.18
CA TYR A 205 -38.65 -5.42 17.25
C TYR A 205 -39.94 -4.59 17.33
N LYS A 206 -39.99 -3.62 18.27
CA LYS A 206 -41.13 -2.70 18.41
C LYS A 206 -41.41 -1.85 17.16
N LYS A 207 -40.40 -1.63 16.32
CA LYS A 207 -40.50 -0.87 15.07
C LYS A 207 -40.80 -1.75 13.85
N GLY A 208 -40.88 -3.07 14.01
CA GLY A 208 -41.10 -4.01 12.90
C GLY A 208 -39.93 -4.12 11.92
N VAL A 209 -38.72 -3.69 12.30
CA VAL A 209 -37.52 -3.66 11.42
C VAL A 209 -36.45 -4.65 11.86
N LEU A 210 -36.82 -5.64 12.66
CA LEU A 210 -35.92 -6.69 13.12
C LEU A 210 -35.88 -7.82 12.10
N ASN A 211 -34.73 -8.00 11.43
CA ASN A 211 -34.51 -9.13 10.54
C ASN A 211 -34.26 -10.40 11.36
N LEU A 212 -35.20 -11.33 11.28
CA LEU A 212 -35.17 -12.66 11.90
C LEU A 212 -34.32 -13.64 11.09
#